data_AF-A0A6V7Y6Z1-F1
#
_entry.id   AF-A0A6V7Y6Z1-F1
#
_cell.length_a   1.000
_cell.length_b   1.000
_cell.length_c   1.000
_cell.angle_alpha   90.00
_cell.angle_beta   90.00
_cell.angle_gamma   90.00
#
_symmetry.space_group_name_H-M   'P 1'
#
loop_
_entity.id
_entity.type
_entity.pdbx_description
1 polymer ?
#
loop_
_entity_poly.entity_id
_entity_poly.type
_entity_poly.pdbx_seq_one_letter_code
_entity_poly.pdbx_strand_id
1 'polypeptide(L)'
;MKSRPFPIGHPNVLTRETLLDPSNNNNRLPWTIPEHNIYKGLLLVRVEPPTCLPGNLPPLLPYRTFDGRLTFPLCAKCADDKQQRPCAHSSRERSWLTGYTHVELNAALEYGYKVVDIYEVWNYDHWDDTLFQSYVNTFVRLKQEASGWPDGCISQSERTEYLEEFERNEGIRLVPERIESNPGLRMIAKLLANSLWGKLAQRVCGTEVRYAKTPSEFHQLFEDPTTEMLDFDHVSEHLDRCVVQKKAEFAKAPNTNCIPVAAFVTSYARLHLYEYMKKVHQIGARLLYCDTDSLIYVGKVHGPCVPEGESLGKMKREIPSRRILEFVAGGPKNYGYRHVDTNTGMDERAELKIRSFPLSYATHQLLNFDSMKNIVLEQFDVDGIMDEALADDIFNRTGGNGNSICVQFPQIGRTRRSQLYTHMTTKQYRPYYEKGRIMPGMETLPFGFREIPNDLGHQRQRQPEQPYNAEPQTRQIDDSILNLEDVPGSSNWTNRDYLTRYHQ
;
A
#
# COMPACT_ATOMS: atom_id res chain seq x y z
N MET A 1 -11.75 -1.26 -12.08
CA MET A 1 -13.09 -1.89 -12.08
C MET A 1 -13.83 -1.73 -13.40
N LYS A 2 -13.86 -0.54 -14.03
CA LYS A 2 -14.62 -0.32 -15.27
C LYS A 2 -14.20 -1.19 -16.48
N SER A 3 -12.90 -1.44 -16.65
CA SER A 3 -12.31 -1.92 -17.91
C SER A 3 -11.28 -3.04 -17.73
N ARG A 4 -11.28 -3.72 -16.58
CA ARG A 4 -10.31 -4.77 -16.27
C ARG A 4 -11.05 -6.07 -15.97
N PRO A 5 -10.51 -7.23 -16.37
CA PRO A 5 -11.14 -8.52 -16.13
C PRO A 5 -11.05 -8.90 -14.64
N PHE A 6 -12.13 -9.44 -14.10
CA PHE A 6 -12.21 -9.98 -12.74
C PHE A 6 -12.61 -11.46 -12.75
N PRO A 7 -12.14 -12.26 -11.79
CA PRO A 7 -12.49 -13.67 -11.73
C PRO A 7 -13.97 -13.85 -11.39
N ILE A 8 -14.63 -14.83 -12.01
CA ILE A 8 -16.00 -15.23 -11.71
C ILE A 8 -16.07 -16.73 -11.40
N GLY A 9 -17.00 -17.12 -10.54
CA GLY A 9 -17.14 -18.50 -10.08
C GLY A 9 -16.15 -18.88 -8.97
N HIS A 10 -16.03 -20.19 -8.73
CA HIS A 10 -15.12 -20.74 -7.72
C HIS A 10 -13.77 -21.08 -8.36
N PRO A 11 -12.65 -20.89 -7.62
CA PRO A 11 -11.35 -21.30 -8.11
C PRO A 11 -11.20 -22.83 -8.09
N ASN A 12 -10.42 -23.35 -9.02
CA ASN A 12 -9.74 -24.62 -8.85
C ASN A 12 -8.50 -24.41 -7.96
N VAL A 13 -8.49 -25.03 -6.78
CA VAL A 13 -7.40 -24.89 -5.81
C VAL A 13 -6.39 -25.99 -6.05
N LEU A 14 -5.18 -25.61 -6.44
CA LEU A 14 -4.07 -26.52 -6.69
C LEU A 14 -3.09 -26.45 -5.53
N THR A 15 -2.84 -27.60 -4.90
CA THR A 15 -1.87 -27.72 -3.81
C THR A 15 -0.46 -27.94 -4.34
N ARG A 16 0.53 -27.73 -3.47
CA ARG A 16 1.94 -27.90 -3.77
C ARG A 16 2.27 -29.25 -4.42
N GLU A 17 1.68 -30.34 -3.95
CA GLU A 17 1.94 -31.69 -4.48
C GLU A 17 1.52 -31.80 -5.94
N THR A 18 0.37 -31.21 -6.29
CA THR A 18 -0.15 -31.20 -7.66
C THR A 18 0.68 -30.26 -8.55
N LEU A 19 1.11 -29.14 -7.98
CA LEU A 19 1.88 -28.11 -8.70
C LEU A 19 3.30 -28.59 -9.01
N LEU A 20 3.94 -29.32 -8.10
CA LEU A 20 5.33 -29.78 -8.23
C LEU A 20 5.46 -31.23 -8.70
N ASP A 21 4.37 -31.81 -9.22
CA ASP A 21 4.39 -33.17 -9.78
C ASP A 21 5.43 -33.26 -10.92
N PRO A 22 6.43 -34.15 -10.83
CA PRO A 22 7.47 -34.31 -11.86
C PRO A 22 6.93 -34.65 -13.26
N SER A 23 5.72 -35.20 -13.36
CA SER A 23 5.04 -35.47 -14.63
C SER A 23 4.53 -34.18 -15.29
N ASN A 24 4.34 -33.11 -14.53
CA ASN A 24 3.90 -31.81 -15.02
C ASN A 24 5.09 -30.97 -15.50
N ASN A 25 5.53 -31.22 -16.74
CA ASN A 25 6.64 -30.48 -17.36
C ASN A 25 6.41 -28.97 -17.49
N ASN A 26 5.17 -28.48 -17.32
CA ASN A 26 4.83 -27.07 -17.49
C ASN A 26 5.17 -26.21 -16.27
N ASN A 27 5.59 -26.81 -15.14
CA ASN A 27 5.76 -26.09 -13.88
C ASN A 27 7.20 -26.11 -13.33
N ARG A 28 8.18 -25.97 -14.22
CA ARG A 28 9.59 -25.91 -13.83
C ARG A 28 9.94 -24.57 -13.21
N LEU A 29 10.47 -24.62 -11.99
CA LEU A 29 11.01 -23.47 -11.27
C LEU A 29 12.51 -23.32 -11.52
N PRO A 30 13.07 -22.10 -11.43
CA PRO A 30 12.39 -20.85 -11.11
C PRO A 30 11.64 -20.25 -12.31
N TRP A 31 10.55 -19.51 -12.05
CA TRP A 31 9.96 -18.66 -13.08
C TRP A 31 10.71 -17.34 -13.16
N THR A 32 11.09 -16.93 -14.37
CA THR A 32 11.90 -15.73 -14.62
C THR A 32 11.28 -14.80 -15.66
N ILE A 33 10.25 -15.25 -16.38
CA ILE A 33 9.51 -14.48 -17.38
C ILE A 33 8.00 -14.77 -17.22
N PRO A 34 7.12 -13.82 -17.60
CA PRO A 34 5.67 -13.97 -17.43
C PRO A 34 5.09 -15.27 -18.03
N GLU A 35 5.65 -15.75 -19.14
CA GLU A 35 5.18 -16.94 -19.87
C GLU A 35 5.35 -18.24 -19.08
N HIS A 36 6.23 -18.26 -18.07
CA HIS A 36 6.36 -19.42 -17.18
C HIS A 36 5.15 -19.57 -16.25
N ASN A 37 4.41 -18.49 -15.98
CA ASN A 37 3.19 -18.55 -15.18
C ASN A 37 1.97 -18.81 -16.07
N ILE A 38 1.53 -20.08 -16.10
CA ILE A 38 0.33 -20.50 -16.84
C ILE A 38 -0.98 -20.31 -16.06
N TYR A 39 -0.91 -19.88 -14.80
CA TYR A 39 -2.07 -19.80 -13.92
C TYR A 39 -2.68 -18.40 -13.87
N LYS A 40 -4.01 -18.34 -13.77
CA LYS A 40 -4.78 -17.10 -13.68
C LYS A 40 -5.58 -17.04 -12.39
N GLY A 41 -5.07 -16.30 -11.42
CA GLY A 41 -5.78 -16.08 -10.16
C GLY A 41 -4.86 -15.60 -9.05
N LEU A 42 -4.98 -16.21 -7.87
CA LEU A 42 -4.15 -15.93 -6.70
C LEU A 42 -3.09 -17.02 -6.55
N LEU A 43 -1.85 -16.62 -6.26
CA LEU A 43 -0.72 -17.53 -6.11
C LEU A 43 -0.01 -17.26 -4.81
N LEU A 44 0.14 -18.28 -3.97
CA LEU A 44 1.02 -18.28 -2.82
C LEU A 44 2.40 -18.79 -3.26
N VAL A 45 3.36 -17.87 -3.36
CA VAL A 45 4.68 -18.11 -3.96
C VAL A 45 5.79 -17.55 -3.10
N ARG A 46 6.98 -18.14 -3.23
CA ARG A 46 8.21 -17.53 -2.76
C ARG A 46 8.87 -16.77 -3.91
N VAL A 47 9.07 -15.48 -3.71
CA VAL A 47 9.65 -14.59 -4.72
C VAL A 47 11.02 -14.11 -4.27
N GLU A 48 12.00 -14.19 -5.17
CA GLU A 48 13.30 -13.55 -5.06
C GLU A 48 13.29 -12.26 -5.91
N PRO A 49 13.46 -11.07 -5.30
CA PRO A 49 13.56 -9.81 -6.06
C PRO A 49 14.92 -9.65 -6.77
N PRO A 50 15.04 -8.76 -7.77
CA PRO A 50 16.34 -8.32 -8.27
C PRO A 50 17.09 -7.49 -7.23
N THR A 51 18.38 -7.23 -7.43
CA THR A 51 19.20 -6.39 -6.52
C THR A 51 19.03 -4.89 -6.79
N CYS A 52 18.68 -4.52 -8.02
CA CYS A 52 18.29 -3.19 -8.44
C CYS A 52 17.26 -3.29 -9.58
N LEU A 53 16.48 -2.23 -9.78
CA LEU A 53 15.53 -2.14 -10.90
C LEU A 53 16.09 -1.25 -12.01
N PRO A 54 15.72 -1.50 -13.28
CA PRO A 54 16.11 -0.63 -14.39
C PRO A 54 15.69 0.82 -14.12
N GLY A 55 16.61 1.76 -14.35
CA GLY A 55 16.28 3.18 -14.34
C GLY A 55 15.87 3.75 -12.98
N ASN A 56 16.26 3.12 -11.86
CA ASN A 56 15.84 3.51 -10.51
C ASN A 56 14.31 3.53 -10.31
N LEU A 57 13.59 2.65 -11.03
CA LEU A 57 12.16 2.44 -10.75
C LEU A 57 11.96 1.90 -9.32
N PRO A 58 10.90 2.32 -8.61
CA PRO A 58 10.56 1.76 -7.31
C PRO A 58 10.28 0.25 -7.37
N PRO A 59 10.53 -0.53 -6.31
CA PRO A 59 10.14 -1.94 -6.29
C PRO A 59 8.64 -2.15 -6.43
N LEU A 60 8.26 -3.18 -7.18
CA LEU A 60 6.88 -3.43 -7.57
C LEU A 60 6.12 -4.25 -6.54
N LEU A 61 6.73 -5.33 -6.02
CA LEU A 61 6.02 -6.26 -5.16
C LEU A 61 5.99 -5.77 -3.71
N PRO A 62 4.80 -5.68 -3.09
CA PRO A 62 4.69 -5.36 -1.67
C PRO A 62 5.10 -6.55 -0.81
N TYR A 63 5.80 -6.27 0.29
CA TYR A 63 6.12 -7.22 1.35
C TYR A 63 5.63 -6.69 2.70
N ARG A 64 4.99 -7.54 3.49
CA ARG A 64 4.59 -7.21 4.85
C ARG A 64 5.64 -7.74 5.82
N THR A 65 6.32 -6.84 6.53
CA THR A 65 7.34 -7.19 7.53
C THR A 65 6.73 -7.88 8.74
N PHE A 66 7.55 -8.52 9.56
CA PHE A 66 7.08 -9.26 10.75
C PHE A 66 6.29 -8.40 11.75
N ASP A 67 6.60 -7.11 11.84
CA ASP A 67 5.85 -6.15 12.65
C ASP A 67 4.65 -5.51 11.95
N GLY A 68 4.27 -6.04 10.79
CA GLY A 68 3.02 -5.72 10.11
C GLY A 68 3.08 -4.52 9.18
N ARG A 69 4.23 -3.86 8.99
CA ARG A 69 4.36 -2.76 8.03
C ARG A 69 4.34 -3.28 6.59
N LEU A 70 3.70 -2.51 5.69
CA LEU A 70 3.76 -2.77 4.26
C LEU A 70 4.89 -1.95 3.63
N THR A 71 5.87 -2.64 3.06
CA THR A 71 7.05 -2.08 2.37
C THR A 71 7.12 -2.58 0.93
N PHE A 72 8.00 -2.01 0.12
CA PHE A 72 8.32 -2.47 -1.23
C PHE A 72 9.84 -2.68 -1.33
N PRO A 73 10.37 -3.80 -0.80
CA PRO A 73 11.80 -4.02 -0.68
C PRO A 73 12.37 -4.90 -1.81
N LEU A 74 13.70 -4.91 -1.90
CA LEU A 74 14.52 -5.83 -2.69
C LEU A 74 15.25 -6.87 -1.82
N CYS A 75 14.92 -6.93 -0.53
CA CYS A 75 15.34 -7.94 0.43
C CYS A 75 14.38 -7.96 1.62
N ALA A 76 13.76 -9.10 1.89
CA ALA A 76 12.89 -9.28 3.06
C ALA A 76 13.65 -9.04 4.37
N LYS A 77 14.80 -9.73 4.55
CA LYS A 77 15.60 -9.59 5.77
C LYS A 77 16.02 -8.15 6.08
N CYS A 78 16.44 -7.38 5.07
CA CYS A 78 16.73 -5.95 5.26
C CYS A 78 15.49 -5.13 5.68
N ALA A 79 14.31 -5.46 5.17
CA ALA A 79 13.08 -4.76 5.50
C ALA A 79 12.62 -5.06 6.93
N ASP A 80 12.74 -6.31 7.37
CA ASP A 80 12.44 -6.72 8.75
C ASP A 80 13.42 -6.10 9.74
N ASP A 81 14.72 -6.11 9.43
CA ASP A 81 15.77 -5.56 10.29
C ASP A 81 15.90 -4.03 10.18
N LYS A 82 15.14 -3.38 9.29
CA LYS A 82 15.24 -1.94 8.94
C LYS A 82 16.66 -1.50 8.54
N GLN A 83 17.42 -2.40 7.94
CA GLN A 83 18.85 -2.25 7.70
C GLN A 83 19.19 -1.01 6.85
N GLN A 84 20.05 -0.14 7.35
CA GLN A 84 20.51 1.07 6.64
C GLN A 84 21.81 0.85 5.85
N ARG A 85 22.64 -0.13 6.25
CA ARG A 85 23.86 -0.53 5.53
C ARG A 85 23.56 -1.29 4.22
N PRO A 86 24.51 -1.31 3.25
CA PRO A 86 24.39 -2.12 2.05
C PRO A 86 24.02 -3.57 2.35
N CYS A 87 23.13 -4.13 1.55
CA CYS A 87 22.66 -5.49 1.75
C CYS A 87 23.80 -6.49 1.47
N ALA A 88 23.99 -7.50 2.32
CA ALA A 88 24.92 -8.62 2.08
C ALA A 88 24.25 -10.01 2.14
N HIS A 89 22.95 -10.05 2.42
CA HIS A 89 22.11 -11.26 2.46
C HIS A 89 22.14 -12.11 1.18
N SER A 90 22.02 -13.42 1.37
CA SER A 90 21.87 -14.44 0.33
C SER A 90 20.53 -14.33 -0.41
N SER A 91 20.40 -15.00 -1.56
CA SER A 91 19.13 -15.09 -2.30
C SER A 91 17.98 -15.63 -1.45
N ARG A 92 18.25 -16.60 -0.57
CA ARG A 92 17.23 -17.17 0.32
C ARG A 92 16.72 -16.15 1.34
N GLU A 93 17.60 -15.45 2.02
CA GLU A 93 17.25 -14.40 3.00
C GLU A 93 16.58 -13.18 2.35
N ARG A 94 16.91 -12.90 1.08
CA ARG A 94 16.27 -11.84 0.30
C ARG A 94 14.85 -12.18 -0.12
N SER A 95 14.56 -13.47 -0.31
CA SER A 95 13.25 -13.97 -0.77
C SER A 95 12.20 -14.02 0.35
N TRP A 96 10.92 -13.96 -0.01
CA TRP A 96 9.81 -14.11 0.94
C TRP A 96 8.64 -14.88 0.35
N LEU A 97 7.82 -15.46 1.24
CA LEU A 97 6.56 -16.14 0.91
C LEU A 97 5.40 -15.15 1.05
N THR A 98 4.61 -14.95 -0.02
CA THR A 98 3.41 -14.08 0.01
C THR A 98 2.43 -14.47 -1.09
N GLY A 99 1.15 -14.19 -0.84
CA GLY A 99 0.09 -14.32 -1.84
C GLY A 99 0.03 -13.12 -2.79
N TYR A 100 0.13 -13.35 -4.09
CA TYR A 100 0.02 -12.33 -5.14
C TYR A 100 -1.10 -12.64 -6.13
N THR A 101 -1.58 -11.59 -6.81
CA THR A 101 -2.36 -11.79 -8.02
C THR A 101 -1.42 -12.13 -9.18
N HIS A 102 -1.87 -12.97 -10.10
CA HIS A 102 -1.07 -13.32 -11.29
C HIS A 102 -0.66 -12.07 -12.10
N VAL A 103 -1.48 -11.01 -12.13
CA VAL A 103 -1.16 -9.79 -12.89
C VAL A 103 0.02 -9.02 -12.30
N GLU A 104 0.15 -8.94 -10.97
CA GLU A 104 1.32 -8.32 -10.35
C GLU A 104 2.54 -9.20 -10.44
N LEU A 105 2.36 -10.51 -10.28
CA LEU A 105 3.46 -11.46 -10.36
C LEU A 105 4.08 -11.46 -11.76
N ASN A 106 3.24 -11.48 -12.81
CA ASN A 106 3.69 -11.40 -14.19
C ASN A 106 4.40 -10.08 -14.47
N ALA A 107 3.83 -8.94 -14.05
CA ALA A 107 4.52 -7.66 -14.17
C ALA A 107 5.88 -7.67 -13.45
N ALA A 108 5.99 -8.29 -12.26
CA ALA A 108 7.25 -8.37 -11.52
C ALA A 108 8.31 -9.21 -12.25
N LEU A 109 7.91 -10.31 -12.89
CA LEU A 109 8.82 -11.15 -13.68
C LEU A 109 9.47 -10.35 -14.83
N GLU A 110 8.76 -9.41 -15.46
CA GLU A 110 9.34 -8.48 -16.46
C GLU A 110 10.47 -7.61 -15.90
N TYR A 111 10.48 -7.35 -14.58
CA TYR A 111 11.48 -6.53 -13.90
C TYR A 111 12.55 -7.35 -13.17
N GLY A 112 12.73 -8.63 -13.53
CA GLY A 112 13.80 -9.47 -13.03
C GLY A 112 13.55 -10.09 -11.65
N TYR A 113 12.31 -10.05 -11.15
CA TYR A 113 11.91 -10.90 -10.04
C TYR A 113 11.90 -12.37 -10.49
N LYS A 114 12.05 -13.30 -9.55
CA LYS A 114 12.00 -14.73 -9.81
C LYS A 114 11.05 -15.41 -8.84
N VAL A 115 10.18 -16.28 -9.33
CA VAL A 115 9.46 -17.21 -8.46
C VAL A 115 10.35 -18.42 -8.26
N VAL A 116 10.84 -18.59 -7.04
CA VAL A 116 11.75 -19.69 -6.68
C VAL A 116 11.02 -20.88 -6.08
N ASP A 117 9.80 -20.67 -5.60
CA ASP A 117 8.96 -21.75 -5.06
C ASP A 117 7.45 -21.41 -5.16
N ILE A 118 6.61 -22.44 -5.23
CA ILE A 118 5.14 -22.33 -5.34
C ILE A 118 4.45 -23.25 -4.34
N TYR A 119 3.46 -22.73 -3.61
CA TYR A 119 2.82 -23.44 -2.51
C TYR A 119 1.35 -23.73 -2.79
N GLU A 120 0.62 -22.76 -3.31
CA GLU A 120 -0.80 -22.90 -3.58
C GLU A 120 -1.22 -21.95 -4.70
N VAL A 121 -2.13 -22.43 -5.56
CA VAL A 121 -2.70 -21.61 -6.63
C VAL A 121 -4.21 -21.73 -6.61
N TRP A 122 -4.89 -20.59 -6.58
CA TRP A 122 -6.33 -20.50 -6.80
C TRP A 122 -6.53 -20.04 -8.24
N ASN A 123 -6.71 -21.00 -9.15
CA ASN A 123 -6.87 -20.74 -10.57
C ASN A 123 -8.35 -20.54 -10.93
N TYR A 124 -8.65 -19.52 -11.73
CA TYR A 124 -10.00 -19.23 -12.21
C TYR A 124 -10.05 -19.39 -13.73
N ASP A 125 -10.96 -20.24 -14.19
CA ASP A 125 -11.14 -20.50 -15.63
C ASP A 125 -11.94 -19.41 -16.33
N HIS A 126 -12.77 -18.68 -15.58
CA HIS A 126 -13.68 -17.67 -16.11
C HIS A 126 -13.40 -16.28 -15.55
N TRP A 127 -13.42 -15.30 -16.46
CA TRP A 127 -13.11 -13.90 -16.19
C TRP A 127 -14.06 -12.99 -16.96
N ASP A 128 -14.46 -11.88 -16.35
CA ASP A 128 -15.38 -10.90 -16.94
C ASP A 128 -14.82 -9.48 -16.77
N ASP A 129 -14.63 -8.76 -17.88
CA ASP A 129 -14.16 -7.37 -17.94
C ASP A 129 -15.27 -6.32 -17.93
N THR A 130 -16.53 -6.77 -17.98
CA THR A 130 -17.74 -5.95 -17.91
C THR A 130 -18.46 -6.03 -16.56
N LEU A 131 -18.05 -6.95 -15.68
CA LEU A 131 -18.70 -7.27 -14.39
C LEU A 131 -19.12 -6.04 -13.57
N PHE A 132 -18.29 -5.00 -13.52
CA PHE A 132 -18.55 -3.77 -12.75
C PHE A 132 -18.80 -2.54 -13.62
N GLN A 133 -18.86 -2.69 -14.94
CA GLN A 133 -18.93 -1.58 -15.88
C GLN A 133 -20.20 -0.76 -15.68
N SER A 134 -21.37 -1.41 -15.59
CA SER A 134 -22.67 -0.74 -15.39
C SER A 134 -22.72 0.03 -14.06
N TYR A 135 -22.19 -0.57 -12.99
CA TYR A 135 -22.10 0.06 -11.66
C TYR A 135 -21.23 1.32 -11.70
N VAL A 136 -20.02 1.20 -12.25
CA VAL A 136 -19.09 2.34 -12.35
C VAL A 136 -19.68 3.43 -13.24
N ASN A 137 -20.25 3.08 -14.39
CA ASN A 137 -20.88 4.04 -15.30
C ASN A 137 -22.02 4.81 -14.63
N THR A 138 -22.84 4.12 -13.82
CA THR A 138 -23.94 4.75 -13.07
C THR A 138 -23.43 5.83 -12.13
N PHE A 139 -22.43 5.53 -11.29
CA PHE A 139 -21.94 6.51 -10.31
C PHE A 139 -21.03 7.58 -10.92
N VAL A 140 -20.29 7.27 -11.99
CA VAL A 140 -19.52 8.28 -12.74
C VAL A 140 -20.48 9.27 -13.39
N ARG A 141 -21.57 8.80 -14.02
CA ARG A 141 -22.62 9.68 -14.56
C ARG A 141 -23.19 10.59 -13.48
N LEU A 142 -23.71 10.02 -12.39
CA LEU A 142 -24.32 10.80 -11.30
C LEU A 142 -23.35 11.83 -10.71
N LYS A 143 -22.08 11.43 -10.52
CA LYS A 143 -21.03 12.32 -10.05
C LYS A 143 -20.78 13.48 -11.02
N GLN A 144 -20.80 13.20 -12.32
CA GLN A 144 -20.52 14.21 -13.35
C GLN A 144 -21.71 15.15 -13.52
N GLU A 145 -22.94 14.65 -13.61
CA GLU A 145 -24.17 15.44 -13.66
C GLU A 145 -24.27 16.38 -12.45
N ALA A 146 -23.97 15.87 -11.24
CA ALA A 146 -23.97 16.67 -10.02
C ALA A 146 -22.80 17.67 -9.88
N SER A 147 -21.84 17.69 -10.83
CA SER A 147 -20.76 18.68 -10.82
C SER A 147 -21.16 20.01 -11.45
N GLY A 148 -22.30 20.04 -12.16
CA GLY A 148 -22.67 21.16 -13.02
C GLY A 148 -21.86 21.19 -14.32
N TRP A 149 -22.13 22.22 -15.12
CA TRP A 149 -21.42 22.45 -16.38
C TRP A 149 -19.98 22.89 -16.13
N PRO A 150 -19.00 22.44 -16.94
CA PRO A 150 -17.62 22.91 -16.85
C PRO A 150 -17.51 24.43 -17.08
N ASP A 151 -16.47 25.03 -16.50
CA ASP A 151 -16.12 26.43 -16.75
C ASP A 151 -15.87 26.64 -18.26
N GLY A 152 -16.59 27.58 -18.88
CA GLY A 152 -16.54 27.85 -20.32
C GLY A 152 -17.63 27.19 -21.16
N CYS A 153 -18.45 26.27 -20.62
CA CYS A 153 -19.60 25.70 -21.34
C CYS A 153 -20.85 26.60 -21.23
N ILE A 154 -20.84 27.75 -21.89
CA ILE A 154 -21.91 28.76 -21.78
C ILE A 154 -22.93 28.61 -22.92
N SER A 155 -22.43 28.42 -24.14
CA SER A 155 -23.26 28.31 -25.35
C SER A 155 -23.85 26.91 -25.53
N GLN A 156 -24.92 26.81 -26.31
CA GLN A 156 -25.54 25.51 -26.63
C GLN A 156 -24.58 24.59 -27.41
N SER A 157 -23.72 25.16 -28.27
CA SER A 157 -22.74 24.38 -29.05
C SER A 157 -21.69 23.74 -28.14
N GLU A 158 -21.13 24.49 -27.19
CA GLU A 158 -20.13 23.98 -26.23
C GLU A 158 -20.72 22.88 -25.34
N ARG A 159 -21.98 23.05 -24.93
CA ARG A 159 -22.70 22.02 -24.16
C ARG A 159 -22.87 20.73 -24.95
N THR A 160 -23.27 20.83 -26.23
CA THR A 160 -23.40 19.65 -27.10
C THR A 160 -22.05 18.98 -27.31
N GLU A 161 -21.00 19.74 -27.62
CA GLU A 161 -19.65 19.21 -27.81
C GLU A 161 -19.13 18.49 -26.56
N TYR A 162 -19.35 19.06 -25.37
CA TYR A 162 -18.99 18.42 -24.10
C TYR A 162 -19.71 17.08 -23.89
N LEU A 163 -21.01 17.00 -24.22
CA LEU A 163 -21.79 15.77 -24.08
C LEU A 163 -21.29 14.67 -25.05
N GLU A 164 -21.03 15.05 -26.30
CA GLU A 164 -20.50 14.14 -27.32
C GLU A 164 -19.09 13.67 -26.97
N GLU A 165 -18.24 14.57 -26.47
CA GLU A 165 -16.90 14.23 -26.02
C GLU A 165 -16.94 13.28 -24.81
N PHE A 166 -17.80 13.55 -23.83
CA PHE A 166 -17.94 12.70 -22.65
C PHE A 166 -18.45 11.31 -23.03
N GLU A 167 -19.45 11.22 -23.92
CA GLU A 167 -19.92 9.93 -24.42
C GLU A 167 -18.83 9.18 -25.20
N ARG A 168 -18.09 9.87 -26.09
CA ARG A 168 -17.00 9.27 -26.86
C ARG A 168 -15.86 8.76 -25.96
N ASN A 169 -15.50 9.52 -24.94
CA ASN A 169 -14.38 9.20 -24.06
C ASN A 169 -14.74 8.17 -22.98
N GLU A 170 -15.94 8.27 -22.41
CA GLU A 170 -16.35 7.43 -21.27
C GLU A 170 -17.33 6.32 -21.64
N GLY A 171 -17.99 6.38 -22.80
CA GLY A 171 -19.10 5.49 -23.13
C GLY A 171 -20.33 5.73 -22.24
N ILE A 172 -20.48 6.94 -21.70
CA ILE A 172 -21.55 7.30 -20.76
C ILE A 172 -22.33 8.48 -21.33
N ARG A 173 -23.64 8.30 -21.52
CA ARG A 173 -24.56 9.39 -21.88
C ARG A 173 -24.97 10.16 -20.63
N LEU A 174 -24.66 11.45 -20.59
CA LEU A 174 -25.15 12.38 -19.58
C LEU A 174 -26.54 12.90 -19.98
N VAL A 175 -27.38 13.21 -18.99
CA VAL A 175 -28.70 13.81 -19.20
C VAL A 175 -28.59 15.33 -19.00
N PRO A 176 -28.71 16.15 -20.05
CA PRO A 176 -28.45 17.60 -19.97
C PRO A 176 -29.28 18.31 -18.89
N GLU A 177 -30.53 17.89 -18.70
CA GLU A 177 -31.47 18.48 -17.73
C GLU A 177 -31.11 18.16 -16.27
N ARG A 178 -30.21 17.20 -16.05
CA ARG A 178 -29.72 16.81 -14.72
C ARG A 178 -28.35 17.39 -14.39
N ILE A 179 -27.72 18.10 -15.34
CA ILE A 179 -26.42 18.72 -15.13
C ILE A 179 -26.60 20.01 -14.33
N GLU A 180 -26.41 19.90 -13.02
CA GLU A 180 -26.54 20.99 -12.07
C GLU A 180 -25.54 20.79 -10.92
N SER A 181 -24.98 21.90 -10.42
CA SER A 181 -24.07 21.85 -9.28
C SER A 181 -24.83 21.38 -8.02
N ASN A 182 -24.57 20.14 -7.60
CA ASN A 182 -25.12 19.56 -6.39
C ASN A 182 -24.00 18.89 -5.58
N PRO A 183 -23.34 19.63 -4.67
CA PRO A 183 -22.23 19.12 -3.89
C PRO A 183 -22.58 17.87 -3.05
N GLY A 184 -23.81 17.80 -2.53
CA GLY A 184 -24.28 16.67 -1.72
C GLY A 184 -24.42 15.39 -2.53
N LEU A 185 -25.11 15.46 -3.68
CA LEU A 185 -25.27 14.32 -4.57
C LEU A 185 -23.92 13.88 -5.15
N ARG A 186 -23.06 14.82 -5.52
CA ARG A 186 -21.70 14.54 -5.98
C ARG A 186 -20.89 13.77 -4.93
N MET A 187 -20.99 14.19 -3.67
CA MET A 187 -20.33 13.51 -2.55
C MET A 187 -20.84 12.07 -2.40
N ILE A 188 -22.16 11.87 -2.40
CA ILE A 188 -22.77 10.53 -2.27
C ILE A 188 -22.36 9.63 -3.44
N ALA A 189 -22.43 10.13 -4.67
CA ALA A 189 -22.04 9.37 -5.87
C ALA A 189 -20.56 8.95 -5.81
N LYS A 190 -19.66 9.87 -5.41
CA LYS A 190 -18.24 9.57 -5.22
C LYS A 190 -18.03 8.52 -4.11
N LEU A 191 -18.75 8.66 -2.99
CA LEU A 191 -18.65 7.71 -1.87
C LEU A 191 -19.07 6.31 -2.30
N LEU A 192 -20.20 6.17 -2.99
CA LEU A 192 -20.70 4.87 -3.46
C LEU A 192 -19.75 4.24 -4.48
N ALA A 193 -19.25 5.02 -5.44
CA ALA A 193 -18.24 4.56 -6.41
C ALA A 193 -16.99 3.98 -5.72
N ASN A 194 -16.53 4.61 -4.63
CA ASN A 194 -15.32 4.20 -3.91
C ASN A 194 -15.56 3.12 -2.85
N SER A 195 -16.79 2.94 -2.37
CA SER A 195 -17.08 2.04 -1.24
C SER A 195 -17.22 0.57 -1.66
N LEU A 196 -17.54 0.30 -2.93
CA LEU A 196 -17.82 -1.07 -3.41
C LEU A 196 -16.67 -2.03 -3.14
N TRP A 197 -15.46 -1.71 -3.62
CA TRP A 197 -14.31 -2.62 -3.46
C TRP A 197 -13.93 -2.81 -1.98
N GLY A 198 -14.08 -1.76 -1.15
CA GLY A 198 -13.83 -1.84 0.28
C GLY A 198 -14.83 -2.76 1.00
N LYS A 199 -16.07 -2.82 0.50
CA LYS A 199 -17.09 -3.74 0.99
C LYS A 199 -16.75 -5.19 0.68
N LEU A 200 -16.19 -5.47 -0.50
CA LEU A 200 -15.72 -6.81 -0.88
C LEU A 200 -14.56 -7.29 0.01
N ALA A 201 -13.75 -6.38 0.55
CA ALA A 201 -12.64 -6.67 1.47
C ALA A 201 -13.00 -6.47 2.96
N GLN A 202 -14.29 -6.41 3.30
CA GLN A 202 -14.69 -6.11 4.67
C GLN A 202 -14.16 -7.19 5.63
N ARG A 203 -13.37 -6.76 6.61
CA ARG A 203 -12.82 -7.66 7.65
C ARG A 203 -13.95 -8.37 8.38
N VAL A 204 -13.76 -9.67 8.60
CA VAL A 204 -14.59 -10.48 9.48
C VAL A 204 -14.12 -10.27 10.93
N CYS A 205 -14.93 -10.64 11.91
CA CYS A 205 -14.62 -10.52 13.36
C CYS A 205 -14.54 -9.07 13.87
N GLY A 206 -15.40 -8.18 13.36
CA GLY A 206 -15.56 -6.85 13.95
C GLY A 206 -16.09 -6.92 15.38
N THR A 207 -15.71 -5.95 16.20
CA THR A 207 -16.32 -5.73 17.51
C THR A 207 -17.74 -5.20 17.33
N GLU A 208 -18.70 -5.82 18.00
CA GLU A 208 -20.11 -5.42 18.02
C GLU A 208 -20.48 -4.87 19.40
N VAL A 209 -21.34 -3.85 19.42
CA VAL A 209 -21.96 -3.37 20.66
C VAL A 209 -23.37 -3.95 20.71
N ARG A 210 -23.66 -4.75 21.73
CA ARG A 210 -24.98 -5.30 22.03
C ARG A 210 -25.51 -4.71 23.33
N TYR A 211 -26.82 -4.74 23.48
CA TYR A 211 -27.50 -4.23 24.66
C TYR A 211 -28.31 -5.36 25.29
N ALA A 212 -28.10 -5.61 26.59
CA ALA A 212 -28.88 -6.56 27.37
C ALA A 212 -29.78 -5.78 28.32
N LYS A 213 -31.08 -6.06 28.31
CA LYS A 213 -32.07 -5.39 29.16
C LYS A 213 -32.38 -6.16 30.45
N THR A 214 -31.99 -7.42 30.49
CA THR A 214 -32.25 -8.32 31.62
C THR A 214 -30.98 -9.09 31.99
N PRO A 215 -30.84 -9.55 33.25
CA PRO A 215 -29.73 -10.42 33.65
C PRO A 215 -29.61 -11.68 32.78
N SER A 216 -30.73 -12.23 32.32
CA SER A 216 -30.75 -13.40 31.44
C SER A 216 -30.12 -13.10 30.07
N GLU A 217 -30.49 -11.98 29.44
CA GLU A 217 -29.87 -11.54 28.18
C GLU A 217 -28.36 -11.29 28.35
N PHE A 218 -27.96 -10.74 29.50
CA PHE A 218 -26.55 -10.52 29.81
C PHE A 218 -25.78 -11.85 29.91
N HIS A 219 -26.31 -12.82 30.67
CA HIS A 219 -25.67 -14.13 30.83
C HIS A 219 -25.62 -14.89 29.51
N GLN A 220 -26.66 -14.78 28.68
CA GLN A 220 -26.64 -15.34 27.32
C GLN A 220 -25.50 -14.76 26.47
N LEU A 221 -25.22 -13.46 26.56
CA LEU A 221 -24.11 -12.84 25.85
C LEU A 221 -22.75 -13.18 26.45
N PHE A 222 -22.68 -13.33 27.78
CA PHE A 222 -21.45 -13.65 28.50
C PHE A 222 -21.01 -15.10 28.27
N GLU A 223 -21.97 -16.02 28.24
CA GLU A 223 -21.74 -17.47 28.11
C GLU A 223 -21.82 -17.97 26.65
N ASP A 224 -22.12 -17.10 25.67
CA ASP A 224 -22.19 -17.47 24.26
C ASP A 224 -20.83 -18.05 23.80
N PRO A 225 -20.74 -19.35 23.48
CA PRO A 225 -19.48 -19.97 23.11
C PRO A 225 -18.92 -19.42 21.79
N THR A 226 -19.77 -18.78 20.97
CA THR A 226 -19.40 -18.24 19.66
C THR A 226 -18.80 -16.83 19.70
N THR A 227 -18.96 -16.15 20.83
CA THR A 227 -18.45 -14.79 21.03
C THR A 227 -17.57 -14.70 22.27
N GLU A 228 -16.76 -13.65 22.31
CA GLU A 228 -15.96 -13.27 23.46
C GLU A 228 -16.46 -11.91 23.94
N MET A 229 -16.79 -11.79 25.22
CA MET A 229 -17.14 -10.51 25.83
C MET A 229 -15.85 -9.76 26.14
N LEU A 230 -15.62 -8.65 25.44
CA LEU A 230 -14.43 -7.82 25.59
C LEU A 230 -14.57 -6.76 26.68
N ASP A 231 -15.79 -6.23 26.86
CA ASP A 231 -16.10 -5.17 27.83
C ASP A 231 -17.61 -5.16 28.10
N PHE A 232 -18.02 -4.70 29.28
CA PHE A 232 -19.42 -4.39 29.55
C PHE A 232 -19.55 -3.22 30.53
N ASP A 233 -20.69 -2.53 30.46
CA ASP A 233 -20.98 -1.39 31.32
C ASP A 233 -22.48 -1.30 31.62
N HIS A 234 -22.82 -1.11 32.89
CA HIS A 234 -24.19 -0.87 33.33
C HIS A 234 -24.58 0.57 32.99
N VAL A 235 -25.35 0.74 31.91
CA VAL A 235 -25.80 2.05 31.43
C VAL A 235 -26.93 2.59 32.31
N SER A 236 -27.84 1.71 32.71
CA SER A 236 -28.91 1.97 33.69
C SER A 236 -29.25 0.68 34.45
N GLU A 237 -30.14 0.75 35.43
CA GLU A 237 -30.63 -0.43 36.18
C GLU A 237 -31.22 -1.54 35.30
N HIS A 238 -31.62 -1.21 34.06
CA HIS A 238 -32.28 -2.13 33.14
C HIS A 238 -31.57 -2.21 31.78
N LEU A 239 -30.30 -1.79 31.70
CA LEU A 239 -29.59 -1.78 30.43
C LEU A 239 -28.08 -1.92 30.61
N ASP A 240 -27.56 -3.03 30.10
CA ASP A 240 -26.14 -3.33 30.02
C ASP A 240 -25.67 -3.18 28.58
N ARG A 241 -24.62 -2.38 28.39
CA ARG A 241 -23.91 -2.30 27.12
C ARG A 241 -22.81 -3.35 27.14
N CYS A 242 -22.89 -4.34 26.25
CA CYS A 242 -21.90 -5.39 26.10
C CYS A 242 -21.12 -5.20 24.80
N VAL A 243 -19.80 -5.21 24.88
CA VAL A 243 -18.90 -5.20 23.72
C VAL A 243 -18.46 -6.63 23.49
N VAL A 244 -18.90 -7.21 22.37
CA VAL A 244 -18.62 -8.60 22.04
C VAL A 244 -17.83 -8.68 20.73
N GLN A 245 -17.00 -9.69 20.63
CA GLN A 245 -16.30 -10.02 19.39
C GLN A 245 -16.58 -11.48 19.05
N LYS A 246 -16.88 -11.76 17.78
CA LYS A 246 -17.06 -13.12 17.33
C LYS A 246 -15.71 -13.84 17.28
N LYS A 247 -15.61 -15.03 17.90
CA LYS A 247 -14.37 -15.82 17.84
C LYS A 247 -14.10 -16.24 16.39
N ALA A 248 -12.82 -16.31 16.03
CA ALA A 248 -12.38 -16.52 14.64
C ALA A 248 -12.94 -17.81 14.02
N GLU A 249 -13.11 -18.87 14.81
CA GLU A 249 -13.66 -20.16 14.38
C GLU A 249 -15.16 -20.12 14.01
N PHE A 250 -15.92 -19.17 14.56
CA PHE A 250 -17.35 -19.00 14.27
C PHE A 250 -17.64 -17.82 13.34
N ALA A 251 -16.60 -17.11 12.95
CA ALA A 251 -16.68 -15.93 12.11
C ALA A 251 -17.02 -16.31 10.67
N LYS A 252 -18.18 -15.84 10.18
CA LYS A 252 -18.58 -16.01 8.79
C LYS A 252 -18.40 -14.69 8.07
N ALA A 253 -17.74 -14.72 6.92
CA ALA A 253 -17.64 -13.55 6.08
C ALA A 253 -19.05 -13.10 5.64
N PRO A 254 -19.31 -11.79 5.50
CA PRO A 254 -20.55 -11.32 4.89
C PRO A 254 -20.74 -11.93 3.49
N ASN A 255 -21.98 -12.17 3.06
CA ASN A 255 -22.28 -12.66 1.71
C ASN A 255 -21.75 -11.74 0.58
N THR A 256 -21.42 -10.49 0.91
CA THR A 256 -20.84 -9.50 0.00
C THR A 256 -19.32 -9.56 -0.08
N ASN A 257 -18.66 -10.36 0.76
CA ASN A 257 -17.21 -10.45 0.80
C ASN A 257 -16.70 -11.27 -0.40
N CYS A 258 -15.72 -10.72 -1.11
CA CYS A 258 -15.00 -11.40 -2.19
C CYS A 258 -13.56 -10.90 -2.23
N ILE A 259 -12.71 -11.50 -1.40
CA ILE A 259 -11.28 -11.15 -1.29
C ILE A 259 -10.55 -11.23 -2.64
N PRO A 260 -10.73 -12.27 -3.49
CA PRO A 260 -10.05 -12.33 -4.78
C PRO A 260 -10.30 -11.10 -5.63
N VAL A 261 -11.57 -10.71 -5.80
CA VAL A 261 -11.92 -9.51 -6.57
C VAL A 261 -11.29 -8.26 -5.96
N ALA A 262 -11.37 -8.08 -4.64
CA ALA A 262 -10.77 -6.92 -3.98
C ALA A 262 -9.23 -6.87 -4.16
N ALA A 263 -8.57 -8.03 -4.10
CA ALA A 263 -7.13 -8.13 -4.38
C ALA A 263 -6.83 -7.67 -5.81
N PHE A 264 -7.60 -8.11 -6.81
CA PHE A 264 -7.47 -7.64 -8.20
C PHE A 264 -7.71 -6.14 -8.36
N VAL A 265 -8.70 -5.56 -7.67
CA VAL A 265 -8.92 -4.10 -7.72
C VAL A 265 -7.66 -3.34 -7.31
N THR A 266 -7.06 -3.72 -6.18
CA THR A 266 -5.85 -3.03 -5.68
C THR A 266 -4.61 -3.33 -6.54
N SER A 267 -4.51 -4.53 -7.09
CA SER A 267 -3.43 -4.94 -8.01
C SER A 267 -3.44 -4.13 -9.29
N TYR A 268 -4.61 -4.03 -9.94
CA TYR A 268 -4.77 -3.18 -11.13
C TYR A 268 -4.51 -1.70 -10.83
N ALA A 269 -4.91 -1.20 -9.66
CA ALA A 269 -4.63 0.18 -9.27
C ALA A 269 -3.12 0.44 -9.10
N ARG A 270 -2.40 -0.47 -8.43
CA ARG A 270 -0.93 -0.38 -8.26
C ARG A 270 -0.22 -0.44 -9.61
N LEU A 271 -0.55 -1.40 -10.46
CA LEU A 271 0.02 -1.50 -11.81
C LEU A 271 -0.28 -0.26 -12.65
N HIS A 272 -1.51 0.28 -12.57
CA HIS A 272 -1.87 1.50 -13.28
C HIS A 272 -1.05 2.71 -12.84
N LEU A 273 -0.82 2.88 -11.53
CA LEU A 273 0.07 3.92 -11.01
C LEU A 273 1.52 3.68 -11.44
N TYR A 274 1.98 2.42 -11.43
CA TYR A 274 3.31 2.02 -11.84
C TYR A 274 3.58 2.36 -13.31
N GLU A 275 2.60 2.20 -14.21
CA GLU A 275 2.70 2.65 -15.60
C GLU A 275 3.03 4.15 -15.72
N TYR A 276 2.45 4.98 -14.85
CA TYR A 276 2.79 6.40 -14.83
C TYR A 276 4.17 6.67 -14.23
N MET A 277 4.62 5.90 -13.24
CA MET A 277 6.00 5.98 -12.74
C MET A 277 7.01 5.66 -13.85
N LYS A 278 6.72 4.67 -14.70
CA LYS A 278 7.53 4.38 -15.89
C LYS A 278 7.56 5.54 -16.87
N LYS A 279 6.41 6.18 -17.13
CA LYS A 279 6.36 7.37 -17.99
C LYS A 279 7.20 8.52 -17.43
N VAL A 280 7.16 8.77 -16.12
CA VAL A 280 8.05 9.75 -15.44
C VAL A 280 9.51 9.42 -15.72
N HIS A 281 9.89 8.15 -15.60
CA HIS A 281 11.25 7.72 -15.90
C HIS A 281 11.63 7.91 -17.38
N GLN A 282 10.75 7.51 -18.31
CA GLN A 282 10.97 7.62 -19.76
C GLN A 282 11.19 9.06 -20.25
N ILE A 283 10.55 10.04 -19.61
CA ILE A 283 10.76 11.47 -19.92
C ILE A 283 12.02 12.05 -19.28
N GLY A 284 12.82 11.23 -18.59
CA GLY A 284 14.04 11.65 -17.88
C GLY A 284 13.76 12.49 -16.63
N ALA A 285 12.56 12.39 -16.06
CA ALA A 285 12.20 13.05 -14.82
C ALA A 285 12.46 12.14 -13.61
N ARG A 286 12.60 12.75 -12.43
CA ARG A 286 12.85 12.03 -11.17
C ARG A 286 11.59 12.02 -10.31
N LEU A 287 11.10 10.82 -9.98
CA LEU A 287 9.99 10.62 -9.07
C LEU A 287 10.39 11.04 -7.65
N LEU A 288 9.55 11.83 -6.97
CA LEU A 288 9.76 12.29 -5.60
C LEU A 288 8.85 11.57 -4.59
N TYR A 289 7.59 11.36 -4.97
CA TYR A 289 6.58 10.79 -4.08
C TYR A 289 5.43 10.16 -4.87
N CYS A 290 4.77 9.17 -4.26
CA CYS A 290 3.53 8.61 -4.77
C CYS A 290 2.62 8.16 -3.61
N ASP A 291 1.31 8.34 -3.75
CA ASP A 291 0.32 7.81 -2.81
C ASP A 291 -0.95 7.42 -3.56
N THR A 292 -1.23 6.12 -3.59
CA THR A 292 -2.46 5.46 -4.09
C THR A 292 -2.80 5.71 -5.56
N ASP A 293 -3.05 6.96 -5.95
CA ASP A 293 -3.48 7.44 -7.25
C ASP A 293 -2.82 8.78 -7.65
N SER A 294 -1.82 9.22 -6.89
CA SER A 294 -1.07 10.47 -7.12
C SER A 294 0.44 10.23 -7.23
N LEU A 295 1.11 11.10 -7.97
CA LEU A 295 2.56 11.14 -8.12
C LEU A 295 3.07 12.59 -8.10
N ILE A 296 4.26 12.79 -7.55
CA ILE A 296 4.99 14.05 -7.55
C ILE A 296 6.37 13.75 -8.14
N TYR A 297 6.79 14.53 -9.13
CA TYR A 297 8.09 14.36 -9.80
C TYR A 297 8.72 15.71 -10.12
N VAL A 298 10.04 15.70 -10.29
CA VAL A 298 10.82 16.84 -10.78
C VAL A 298 11.28 16.56 -12.20
N GLY A 299 11.00 17.49 -13.10
CA GLY A 299 11.38 17.43 -14.51
C GLY A 299 11.99 18.75 -14.97
N LYS A 300 12.59 18.76 -16.17
CA LYS A 300 13.12 19.98 -16.77
C LYS A 300 11.99 20.99 -17.02
N VAL A 301 12.26 22.27 -16.78
CA VAL A 301 11.32 23.35 -17.11
C VAL A 301 11.08 23.35 -18.61
N HIS A 302 9.80 23.41 -19.04
CA HIS A 302 9.38 23.23 -20.44
C HIS A 302 9.77 21.89 -21.08
N GLY A 303 10.13 20.89 -20.28
CA GLY A 303 10.39 19.53 -20.74
C GLY A 303 9.11 18.74 -21.01
N PRO A 304 9.24 17.51 -21.54
CA PRO A 304 8.11 16.59 -21.65
C PRO A 304 7.48 16.33 -20.28
N CYS A 305 6.14 16.27 -20.26
CA CYS A 305 5.35 15.94 -19.07
C CYS A 305 4.67 14.59 -19.25
N VAL A 306 4.33 13.98 -18.11
CA VAL A 306 3.45 12.81 -18.10
C VAL A 306 2.08 13.18 -18.71
N PRO A 307 1.44 12.31 -19.52
CA PRO A 307 0.15 12.61 -20.12
C PRO A 307 -0.92 12.95 -19.09
N GLU A 308 -1.58 14.09 -19.27
CA GLU A 308 -2.66 14.60 -18.42
C GLU A 308 -4.03 14.37 -19.06
N GLY A 309 -5.08 14.36 -18.24
CA GLY A 309 -6.44 14.43 -18.75
C GLY A 309 -7.53 14.33 -17.69
N GLU A 310 -8.74 14.70 -18.10
CA GLU A 310 -9.93 14.76 -17.23
C GLU A 310 -10.77 13.46 -17.24
N SER A 311 -10.55 12.59 -18.22
CA SER A 311 -11.23 11.30 -18.34
C SER A 311 -10.87 10.31 -17.22
N LEU A 312 -11.75 9.35 -16.94
CA LEU A 312 -11.55 8.33 -15.93
C LEU A 312 -10.26 7.54 -16.15
N GLY A 313 -9.41 7.49 -15.12
CA GLY A 313 -8.13 6.78 -15.16
C GLY A 313 -6.97 7.60 -15.75
N LYS A 314 -7.21 8.82 -16.23
CA LYS A 314 -6.14 9.77 -16.58
C LYS A 314 -5.62 10.51 -15.36
N MET A 315 -4.39 11.02 -15.44
CA MET A 315 -3.80 11.85 -14.39
C MET A 315 -4.26 13.29 -14.56
N LYS A 316 -5.00 13.80 -13.57
CA LYS A 316 -5.40 15.21 -13.52
C LYS A 316 -4.33 16.03 -12.81
N ARG A 317 -3.95 17.17 -13.40
CA ARG A 317 -3.10 18.16 -12.73
C ARG A 317 -3.87 18.84 -11.60
N GLU A 318 -3.43 18.63 -10.36
CA GLU A 318 -4.14 19.12 -9.16
C GLU A 318 -4.09 20.65 -9.02
N ILE A 319 -2.97 21.28 -9.41
CA ILE A 319 -2.76 22.72 -9.31
C ILE A 319 -2.31 23.29 -10.66
N PRO A 320 -3.24 23.47 -11.63
CA PRO A 320 -2.89 23.78 -13.02
C PRO A 320 -2.22 25.15 -13.21
N SER A 321 -2.60 26.15 -12.42
CA SER A 321 -2.07 27.52 -12.53
C SER A 321 -0.75 27.74 -11.79
N ARG A 322 -0.17 26.72 -11.14
CA ARG A 322 0.92 26.91 -10.19
C ARG A 322 2.06 25.92 -10.38
N ARG A 323 3.26 26.37 -10.01
CA ARG A 323 4.50 25.60 -10.08
C ARG A 323 5.07 25.38 -8.69
N ILE A 324 5.38 24.13 -8.37
CA ILE A 324 6.08 23.76 -7.14
C ILE A 324 7.55 24.20 -7.25
N LEU A 325 8.03 24.93 -6.24
CA LEU A 325 9.41 25.38 -6.11
C LEU A 325 10.22 24.47 -5.20
N GLU A 326 9.64 24.08 -4.07
CA GLU A 326 10.28 23.23 -3.08
C GLU A 326 9.34 22.12 -2.63
N PHE A 327 9.91 20.94 -2.40
CA PHE A 327 9.21 19.78 -1.88
C PHE A 327 10.04 19.17 -0.75
N VAL A 328 9.38 18.86 0.36
CA VAL A 328 9.99 18.24 1.54
C VAL A 328 9.11 17.08 1.99
N ALA A 329 9.70 15.92 2.25
CA ALA A 329 9.00 14.77 2.80
C ALA A 329 9.70 14.26 4.06
N GLY A 330 8.95 14.15 5.15
CA GLY A 330 9.40 13.50 6.39
C GLY A 330 9.01 12.02 6.45
N GLY A 331 8.25 11.51 5.48
CA GLY A 331 7.84 10.11 5.39
C GLY A 331 6.52 9.89 4.65
N PRO A 332 5.99 8.65 4.64
CA PRO A 332 4.71 8.35 4.02
C PRO A 332 3.58 9.16 4.65
N LYS A 333 2.80 9.89 3.83
CA LYS A 333 1.71 10.79 4.25
C LYS A 333 2.16 11.90 5.21
N ASN A 334 3.42 12.31 5.07
CA ASN A 334 4.05 13.40 5.80
C ASN A 334 4.96 14.18 4.85
N TYR A 335 4.39 15.14 4.11
CA TYR A 335 5.11 15.97 3.15
C TYR A 335 4.53 17.38 3.05
N GLY A 336 5.32 18.30 2.51
CA GLY A 336 4.93 19.67 2.21
C GLY A 336 5.55 20.15 0.91
N TYR A 337 4.92 21.16 0.30
CA TYR A 337 5.45 21.81 -0.89
C TYR A 337 5.13 23.29 -0.91
N ARG A 338 6.09 24.07 -1.43
CA ARG A 338 5.99 25.51 -1.70
C ARG A 338 5.74 25.72 -3.18
N HIS A 339 4.83 26.61 -3.53
CA HIS A 339 4.40 26.82 -4.92
C HIS A 339 4.03 28.28 -5.21
N VAL A 340 4.28 28.71 -6.45
CA VAL A 340 4.00 30.06 -6.95
C VAL A 340 3.09 29.99 -8.18
N ASP A 341 2.45 31.10 -8.52
CA ASP A 341 1.76 31.23 -9.80
C ASP A 341 2.74 31.01 -10.97
N THR A 342 2.35 30.17 -11.93
CA THR A 342 3.25 29.75 -13.02
C THR A 342 3.63 30.90 -13.95
N ASN A 343 2.71 31.86 -14.16
CA ASN A 343 2.89 32.93 -15.13
C ASN A 343 3.66 34.12 -14.55
N THR A 344 3.32 34.52 -13.33
CA THR A 344 3.90 35.69 -12.67
C THR A 344 5.12 35.34 -11.83
N GLY A 345 5.24 34.08 -11.38
CA GLY A 345 6.24 33.70 -10.38
C GLY A 345 6.00 34.32 -8.99
N MET A 346 4.84 34.97 -8.79
CA MET A 346 4.46 35.64 -7.56
C MET A 346 3.42 34.82 -6.76
N ASP A 347 2.92 35.40 -5.66
CA ASP A 347 1.94 34.78 -4.76
C ASP A 347 2.45 33.46 -4.19
N GLU A 348 3.59 33.45 -3.49
CA GLU A 348 4.11 32.22 -2.89
C GLU A 348 3.18 31.67 -1.81
N ARG A 349 2.90 30.37 -1.87
CA ARG A 349 2.11 29.64 -0.89
C ARG A 349 2.78 28.32 -0.53
N ALA A 350 2.45 27.79 0.64
CA ALA A 350 2.92 26.48 1.07
C ALA A 350 1.75 25.63 1.58
N GLU A 351 1.82 24.34 1.29
CA GLU A 351 0.84 23.36 1.74
C GLU A 351 1.52 22.20 2.47
N LEU A 352 0.84 21.71 3.50
CA LEU A 352 1.28 20.58 4.31
C LEU A 352 0.26 19.45 4.24
N LYS A 353 0.74 18.22 4.07
CA LYS A 353 -0.03 16.99 4.10
C LYS A 353 0.57 16.09 5.17
N ILE A 354 0.10 16.28 6.41
CA ILE A 354 0.59 15.56 7.59
C ILE A 354 -0.57 14.77 8.20
N ARG A 355 -0.45 13.45 8.23
CA ARG A 355 -1.46 12.59 8.85
C ARG A 355 -1.49 12.80 10.37
N SER A 356 -2.69 12.74 10.94
CA SER A 356 -2.94 12.70 12.38
C SER A 356 -2.77 14.03 13.14
N PHE A 357 -2.52 15.14 12.47
CA PHE A 357 -2.53 16.48 13.07
C PHE A 357 -3.76 17.26 12.62
N PRO A 358 -4.39 18.06 13.50
CA PRO A 358 -5.50 18.93 13.10
C PRO A 358 -4.99 20.07 12.22
N LEU A 359 -5.75 20.41 11.18
CA LEU A 359 -5.48 21.55 10.30
C LEU A 359 -6.04 22.84 10.89
N SER A 360 -5.72 23.14 12.16
CA SER A 360 -6.13 24.40 12.81
C SER A 360 -5.10 25.50 12.54
N TYR A 361 -5.54 26.77 12.57
CA TYR A 361 -4.63 27.91 12.42
C TYR A 361 -3.50 27.90 13.47
N ALA A 362 -3.82 27.61 14.74
CA ALA A 362 -2.83 27.48 15.81
C ALA A 362 -1.82 26.35 15.54
N THR A 363 -2.28 25.22 14.98
CA THR A 363 -1.37 24.14 14.58
C THR A 363 -0.48 24.58 13.43
N HIS A 364 -1.02 25.29 12.43
CA HIS A 364 -0.25 25.82 11.32
C HIS A 364 0.80 26.87 11.73
N GLN A 365 0.56 27.64 12.80
CA GLN A 365 1.56 28.58 13.33
C GLN A 365 2.79 27.85 13.87
N LEU A 366 2.59 26.69 14.52
CA LEU A 366 3.66 25.87 15.09
C LEU A 366 4.29 24.92 14.05
N LEU A 367 3.46 24.28 13.24
CA LEU A 367 3.79 23.29 12.24
C LEU A 367 3.42 23.84 10.86
N ASN A 368 4.33 24.63 10.31
CA ASN A 368 4.32 25.17 8.94
C ASN A 368 5.44 24.53 8.09
N PHE A 369 5.47 24.86 6.79
CA PHE A 369 6.44 24.32 5.84
C PHE A 369 7.90 24.51 6.30
N ASP A 370 8.27 25.71 6.77
CA ASP A 370 9.64 26.01 7.20
C ASP A 370 10.01 25.22 8.47
N SER A 371 9.10 25.15 9.45
CA SER A 371 9.32 24.37 10.67
C SER A 371 9.45 22.86 10.37
N MET A 372 8.66 22.33 9.44
CA MET A 372 8.78 20.93 8.98
C MET A 372 10.11 20.71 8.25
N LYS A 373 10.48 21.62 7.35
CA LYS A 373 11.74 21.57 6.61
C LYS A 373 12.92 21.51 7.56
N ASN A 374 12.99 22.41 8.54
CA ASN A 374 14.08 22.45 9.51
C ASN A 374 14.24 21.12 10.25
N ILE A 375 13.14 20.56 10.78
CA ILE A 375 13.20 19.29 11.51
C ILE A 375 13.61 18.12 10.61
N VAL A 376 13.13 18.07 9.37
CA VAL A 376 13.54 17.04 8.40
C VAL A 376 15.04 17.17 8.11
N LEU A 377 15.54 18.38 7.90
CA LEU A 377 16.95 18.63 7.61
C LEU A 377 17.86 18.28 8.80
N GLU A 378 17.46 18.64 10.01
CA GLU A 378 18.19 18.35 11.24
C GLU A 378 18.18 16.86 11.61
N GLN A 379 17.05 16.18 11.45
CA GLN A 379 16.94 14.77 11.82
C GLN A 379 17.77 13.86 10.90
N PHE A 380 17.88 14.20 9.62
CA PHE A 380 18.61 13.40 8.64
C PHE A 380 20.02 13.95 8.33
N ASP A 381 20.48 14.97 9.06
CA ASP A 381 21.84 15.50 9.14
C ASP A 381 22.57 15.70 7.79
N VAL A 382 22.24 16.78 7.08
CA VAL A 382 22.80 17.11 5.75
C VAL A 382 24.29 17.45 5.77
N ASP A 383 24.82 17.91 6.91
CA ASP A 383 26.18 18.46 7.02
C ASP A 383 27.17 17.52 7.72
N GLY A 384 26.73 16.31 8.11
CA GLY A 384 27.57 15.29 8.73
C GLY A 384 28.62 14.69 7.79
N ILE A 385 29.64 14.04 8.37
CA ILE A 385 30.61 13.22 7.61
C ILE A 385 29.80 12.23 6.77
N MET A 386 30.11 12.16 5.47
CA MET A 386 29.54 11.18 4.53
C MET A 386 29.94 9.76 4.92
N ASP A 387 29.41 9.23 6.02
CA ASP A 387 29.44 7.81 6.30
C ASP A 387 28.53 7.12 5.26
N GLU A 388 29.05 6.06 4.64
CA GLU A 388 28.34 5.31 3.58
C GLU A 388 27.04 4.65 4.05
N ALA A 389 26.75 4.69 5.36
CA ALA A 389 25.50 4.22 5.95
C ALA A 389 25.15 5.04 7.21
N LEU A 390 23.90 5.49 7.29
CA LEU A 390 23.33 5.98 8.56
C LEU A 390 23.27 4.82 9.57
N ALA A 391 23.42 5.13 10.86
CA ALA A 391 23.33 4.12 11.91
C ALA A 391 21.97 3.42 11.88
N ASP A 392 21.95 2.09 12.09
CA ASP A 392 20.70 1.29 12.10
C ASP A 392 19.71 1.76 13.19
N ASP A 393 20.20 2.50 14.20
CA ASP A 393 19.42 3.12 15.27
C ASP A 393 18.82 4.49 14.93
N ILE A 394 18.94 5.00 13.70
CA ILE A 394 18.40 6.32 13.33
C ILE A 394 16.89 6.45 13.59
N PHE A 395 16.16 5.33 13.51
CA PHE A 395 14.73 5.27 13.86
C PHE A 395 14.46 5.32 15.36
N ASN A 396 15.47 4.98 16.17
CA ASN A 396 15.43 4.94 17.62
C ASN A 396 16.12 6.15 18.28
N ARG A 397 16.85 6.99 17.51
CA ARG A 397 17.35 8.28 17.99
C ARG A 397 16.16 9.17 18.34
N THR A 398 15.68 9.04 19.57
CA THR A 398 15.00 10.12 20.29
C THR A 398 16.06 11.21 20.43
N GLY A 399 15.94 12.24 19.58
CA GLY A 399 16.95 13.28 19.43
C GLY A 399 17.54 13.74 20.77
N GLY A 400 18.86 13.90 20.79
CA GLY A 400 19.49 14.77 21.77
C GLY A 400 18.81 16.14 21.72
N ASN A 401 18.44 16.64 22.90
CA ASN A 401 17.95 17.99 23.20
C ASN A 401 17.65 18.89 21.97
N GLY A 402 16.40 18.95 21.48
CA GLY A 402 16.09 19.89 20.40
C GLY A 402 14.68 19.89 19.83
N ASN A 403 14.41 19.10 18.80
CA ASN A 403 13.47 19.56 17.77
C ASN A 403 12.28 18.62 17.49
N SER A 404 11.37 18.51 18.47
CA SER A 404 10.01 18.01 18.21
C SER A 404 9.00 19.14 18.38
N ILE A 405 8.15 19.38 17.37
CA ILE A 405 7.05 20.35 17.52
C ILE A 405 5.92 19.69 18.30
N CYS A 406 5.65 20.19 19.51
CA CYS A 406 4.51 19.77 20.30
C CYS A 406 3.27 20.56 19.90
N VAL A 407 2.26 19.89 19.37
CA VAL A 407 0.95 20.49 19.06
C VAL A 407 -0.05 20.03 20.12
N GLN A 408 -0.68 20.99 20.79
CA GLN A 408 -1.78 20.75 21.71
C GLN A 408 -3.10 21.10 21.05
N PHE A 409 -4.08 20.21 21.14
CA PHE A 409 -5.41 20.45 20.58
C PHE A 409 -6.51 19.68 21.33
N PRO A 410 -7.75 20.19 21.33
CA PRO A 410 -8.89 19.48 21.89
C PRO A 410 -9.20 18.22 21.06
N GLN A 411 -9.29 17.08 21.74
CA GLN A 411 -9.70 15.81 21.15
C GLN A 411 -10.99 15.32 21.82
N ILE A 412 -11.95 14.88 21.01
CA ILE A 412 -13.16 14.23 21.50
C ILE A 412 -12.78 12.81 21.91
N GLY A 413 -12.89 12.53 23.21
CA GLY A 413 -12.85 11.20 23.79
C GLY A 413 -14.27 10.66 23.99
N ARG A 414 -14.37 9.35 24.12
CA ARG A 414 -15.62 8.67 24.46
C ARG A 414 -15.36 7.77 25.66
N THR A 415 -16.16 7.92 26.71
CA THR A 415 -16.08 7.04 27.89
C THR A 415 -16.64 5.65 27.57
N ARG A 416 -16.45 4.67 28.46
CA ARG A 416 -17.08 3.34 28.35
C ARG A 416 -18.61 3.43 28.24
N ARG A 417 -19.21 4.40 28.93
CA ARG A 417 -20.65 4.76 28.86
C ARG A 417 -21.07 5.47 27.58
N SER A 418 -20.20 5.55 26.59
CA SER A 418 -20.45 6.28 25.35
C SER A 418 -20.66 7.79 25.51
N GLN A 419 -20.33 8.37 26.66
CA GLN A 419 -20.42 9.81 26.87
C GLN A 419 -19.25 10.49 26.17
N LEU A 420 -19.54 11.55 25.43
CA LEU A 420 -18.53 12.35 24.76
C LEU A 420 -17.96 13.36 25.75
N TYR A 421 -16.64 13.48 25.78
CA TYR A 421 -15.95 14.51 26.53
C TYR A 421 -14.81 15.09 25.70
N THR A 422 -14.47 16.34 25.94
CA THR A 422 -13.33 17.00 25.30
C THR A 422 -12.18 17.03 26.29
N HIS A 423 -11.00 16.60 25.84
CA HIS A 423 -9.77 16.72 26.62
C HIS A 423 -8.65 17.25 25.72
N MET A 424 -7.67 17.92 26.34
CA MET A 424 -6.50 18.38 25.61
C MET A 424 -5.56 17.21 25.34
N THR A 425 -5.24 16.98 24.07
CA THR A 425 -4.24 16.01 23.64
C THR A 425 -3.00 16.75 23.16
N THR A 426 -1.82 16.23 23.50
CA THR A 426 -0.54 16.69 22.97
C THR A 426 -0.01 15.66 21.97
N LYS A 427 0.37 16.09 20.77
CA LYS A 427 1.11 15.27 19.80
C LYS A 427 2.44 15.90 19.47
N GLN A 428 3.47 15.06 19.42
CA GLN A 428 4.81 15.45 18.99
C GLN A 428 5.00 15.11 17.52
N TYR A 429 5.31 16.13 16.72
CA TYR A 429 5.70 15.95 15.34
C TYR A 429 7.17 15.50 15.25
N ARG A 430 7.41 14.46 14.46
CA ARG A 430 8.73 13.97 14.08
C ARG A 430 8.69 13.39 12.65
N PRO A 431 9.69 13.68 11.80
CA PRO A 431 9.96 12.90 10.61
C PRO A 431 10.09 11.40 10.94
N TYR A 432 9.52 10.56 10.07
CA TYR A 432 9.46 9.12 10.28
C TYR A 432 9.36 8.37 8.95
N TYR A 433 10.48 7.77 8.54
CA TYR A 433 10.60 7.04 7.27
C TYR A 433 11.16 5.62 7.48
N GLU A 434 10.32 4.65 7.83
CA GLU A 434 10.75 3.25 8.02
C GLU A 434 10.47 2.34 6.81
N LYS A 435 10.55 2.89 5.59
CA LYS A 435 10.19 2.17 4.36
C LYS A 435 11.33 2.00 3.36
N GLY A 436 12.55 2.35 3.76
CA GLY A 436 13.74 2.22 2.95
C GLY A 436 14.99 2.66 3.70
N ARG A 437 16.08 2.73 2.95
CA ARG A 437 17.36 3.29 3.35
C ARG A 437 17.38 4.78 3.03
N ILE A 438 17.93 5.58 3.93
CA ILE A 438 18.18 7.00 3.70
C ILE A 438 19.67 7.17 3.43
N MET A 439 20.02 7.82 2.34
CA MET A 439 21.40 8.16 1.97
C MET A 439 21.77 9.53 2.56
N PRO A 440 23.07 9.83 2.76
CA PRO A 440 23.51 11.14 3.26
C PRO A 440 22.96 12.35 2.47
N GLY A 441 22.73 12.19 1.16
CA GLY A 441 22.10 13.22 0.31
C GLY A 441 20.56 13.30 0.40
N MET A 442 19.94 12.68 1.40
CA MET A 442 18.47 12.50 1.55
C MET A 442 17.79 11.73 0.42
N GLU A 443 18.57 11.10 -0.45
CA GLU A 443 18.04 10.14 -1.40
C GLU A 443 17.54 8.91 -0.64
N THR A 444 16.44 8.33 -1.11
CA THR A 444 15.90 7.12 -0.50
C THR A 444 16.05 5.95 -1.44
N LEU A 445 16.55 4.84 -0.91
CA LEU A 445 16.69 3.59 -1.64
C LEU A 445 15.80 2.52 -0.98
N PRO A 446 15.27 1.56 -1.74
CA PRO A 446 14.55 0.45 -1.13
C PRO A 446 15.50 -0.41 -0.28
N PHE A 447 14.95 -1.05 0.75
CA PHE A 447 15.70 -2.06 1.50
C PHE A 447 16.22 -3.15 0.57
N GLY A 448 17.48 -3.54 0.70
CA GLY A 448 18.06 -4.58 -0.16
C GLY A 448 18.69 -4.10 -1.46
N PHE A 449 18.61 -2.80 -1.79
CA PHE A 449 19.24 -2.24 -3.00
C PHE A 449 20.75 -2.51 -3.02
N ARG A 450 21.24 -3.02 -4.17
CA ARG A 450 22.67 -3.12 -4.52
C ARG A 450 22.84 -2.79 -5.99
N GLU A 451 23.79 -1.91 -6.29
CA GLU A 451 24.24 -1.71 -7.67
C GLU A 451 24.90 -2.99 -8.18
N ILE A 452 24.60 -3.37 -9.42
CA ILE A 452 25.35 -4.41 -10.11
C ILE A 452 26.67 -3.74 -10.53
N PRO A 453 27.85 -4.26 -10.12
CA PRO A 453 29.11 -3.74 -10.61
C PRO A 453 29.09 -3.76 -12.14
N ASN A 454 29.33 -2.62 -12.78
CA ASN A 454 29.63 -2.60 -14.20
C ASN A 454 30.90 -3.44 -14.39
N ASP A 455 30.76 -4.67 -14.84
CA ASP A 455 31.88 -5.53 -15.27
C ASP A 455 32.45 -5.00 -16.59
N LEU A 456 33.10 -3.84 -16.54
CA LEU A 456 34.00 -3.31 -17.56
C LEU A 456 35.06 -2.44 -16.88
N GLY A 457 36.25 -3.01 -16.67
CA GLY A 457 37.49 -2.22 -16.53
C GLY A 457 38.24 -2.38 -15.20
N HIS A 458 39.14 -3.36 -15.16
CA HIS A 458 40.38 -3.37 -14.37
C HIS A 458 40.33 -2.87 -12.93
N GLN A 459 40.20 -3.79 -11.96
CA GLN A 459 40.96 -3.65 -10.71
C GLN A 459 41.64 -4.96 -10.32
N ARG A 460 42.97 -4.82 -10.16
CA ARG A 460 43.94 -5.82 -9.75
C ARG A 460 43.55 -6.41 -8.39
N GLN A 461 43.39 -7.72 -8.32
CA GLN A 461 43.26 -8.46 -7.06
C GLN A 461 44.50 -8.19 -6.19
N ARG A 462 44.31 -7.60 -5.01
CA ARG A 462 45.18 -7.84 -3.86
C ARG A 462 44.48 -8.87 -2.99
N GLN A 463 44.99 -10.10 -3.00
CA GLN A 463 44.64 -11.12 -2.02
C GLN A 463 45.37 -10.82 -0.70
N PRO A 464 44.70 -10.95 0.45
CA PRO A 464 45.35 -11.36 1.69
C PRO A 464 45.04 -12.84 1.94
N GLU A 465 46.12 -13.59 2.17
CA GLU A 465 46.18 -15.02 2.45
C GLU A 465 45.35 -15.42 3.69
N GLN A 466 44.59 -16.51 3.59
CA GLN A 466 44.08 -17.27 4.74
C GLN A 466 45.08 -18.38 5.10
N PRO A 467 45.32 -18.69 6.38
CA PRO A 467 45.81 -20.00 6.76
C PRO A 467 44.65 -20.97 7.01
N TYR A 468 44.69 -22.05 6.25
CA TYR A 468 43.91 -23.28 6.35
C TYR A 468 44.09 -23.94 7.73
N ASN A 469 43.00 -24.41 8.34
CA ASN A 469 43.00 -25.56 9.24
C ASN A 469 41.63 -26.24 9.16
N ALA A 470 41.61 -27.42 8.54
CA ALA A 470 40.45 -28.28 8.40
C ALA A 470 40.70 -29.57 9.18
N GLU A 471 39.80 -29.92 10.09
CA GLU A 471 39.65 -31.29 10.59
C GLU A 471 38.20 -31.77 10.37
N PRO A 472 37.99 -33.06 10.07
CA PRO A 472 36.72 -33.55 9.54
C PRO A 472 35.80 -34.06 10.65
N GLN A 473 34.52 -33.67 10.63
CA GLN A 473 33.49 -34.30 11.46
C GLN A 473 32.44 -35.03 10.62
N THR A 474 32.24 -36.27 11.06
CA THR A 474 31.43 -37.37 10.59
C THR A 474 29.93 -37.06 10.46
N ARG A 475 29.32 -37.62 9.42
CA ARG A 475 27.87 -37.67 9.18
C ARG A 475 27.16 -38.44 10.29
N GLN A 476 26.18 -37.81 10.93
CA GLN A 476 25.05 -38.50 11.56
C GLN A 476 23.77 -38.07 10.85
N ILE A 477 22.98 -39.08 10.49
CA ILE A 477 21.63 -38.98 9.91
C ILE A 477 20.70 -38.92 11.12
N ASP A 478 19.89 -37.87 11.25
CA ASP A 478 18.76 -37.88 12.17
C ASP A 478 17.59 -37.03 11.64
N ASP A 479 16.40 -37.44 12.07
CA ASP A 479 15.11 -37.32 11.40
C ASP A 479 14.60 -35.90 11.12
N SER A 480 13.93 -35.75 9.98
CA SER A 480 13.43 -34.50 9.41
C SER A 480 12.37 -33.80 10.28
N ILE A 481 12.75 -32.68 10.90
CA ILE A 481 11.84 -31.66 11.40
C ILE A 481 11.48 -30.73 10.23
N LEU A 482 10.21 -30.69 9.83
CA LEU A 482 9.69 -29.64 8.94
C LEU A 482 9.66 -28.32 9.74
N ASN A 483 10.59 -27.42 9.47
CA ASN A 483 10.55 -26.04 10.00
C ASN A 483 9.39 -25.27 9.35
N LEU A 484 8.25 -25.25 10.04
CA LEU A 484 7.01 -24.56 9.67
C LEU A 484 7.01 -23.05 10.01
N GLU A 485 8.16 -22.44 10.30
CA GLU A 485 8.27 -21.03 10.72
C GLU A 485 7.84 -20.00 9.65
N ASP A 486 7.59 -20.42 8.40
CA ASP A 486 7.33 -19.53 7.26
C ASP A 486 5.83 -19.22 7.01
N VAL A 487 4.88 -19.67 7.85
CA VAL A 487 3.45 -19.36 7.68
C VAL A 487 3.03 -18.20 8.61
N PRO A 488 2.53 -17.06 8.07
CA PRO A 488 2.07 -15.93 8.90
C PRO A 488 0.94 -16.37 9.85
N GLY A 489 1.17 -16.25 11.17
CA GLY A 489 0.20 -16.61 12.21
C GLY A 489 0.33 -18.02 12.82
N SER A 490 1.40 -18.75 12.51
CA SER A 490 1.60 -20.14 12.93
C SER A 490 2.56 -20.35 14.11
N SER A 491 2.99 -19.30 14.80
CA SER A 491 3.86 -19.46 15.99
C SER A 491 3.12 -20.33 17.02
N ASN A 492 3.54 -21.59 17.15
CA ASN A 492 3.08 -22.68 18.03
C ASN A 492 2.19 -23.78 17.41
N TRP A 493 2.07 -23.93 16.09
CA TRP A 493 1.31 -25.03 15.50
C TRP A 493 2.14 -26.32 15.39
N THR A 494 1.55 -27.45 15.80
CA THR A 494 2.11 -28.79 15.59
C THR A 494 1.62 -29.39 14.25
N ASN A 495 2.26 -30.45 13.75
CA ASN A 495 1.83 -31.19 12.56
C ASN A 495 0.36 -31.67 12.67
N ARG A 496 -0.11 -31.90 13.90
CA ARG A 496 -1.50 -32.29 14.20
C ARG A 496 -2.49 -31.12 14.03
N ASP A 497 -2.08 -29.89 14.34
CA ASP A 497 -2.92 -28.70 14.18
C ASP A 497 -3.14 -28.34 12.71
N TYR A 498 -2.11 -28.55 11.87
CA TYR A 498 -2.19 -28.38 10.43
C TYR A 498 -3.18 -29.36 9.78
N LEU A 499 -3.05 -30.66 10.08
CA LEU A 499 -3.93 -31.70 9.53
C LEU A 499 -5.38 -31.54 10.00
N THR A 500 -5.62 -31.06 11.22
CA THR A 500 -6.98 -30.88 11.76
C THR A 500 -7.73 -29.71 11.11
N ARG A 501 -7.01 -28.69 10.61
CA ARG A 501 -7.60 -27.48 10.03
C ARG A 501 -7.87 -27.58 8.53
N TYR A 502 -7.01 -28.28 7.79
CA TYR A 502 -7.01 -28.27 6.32
C TYR A 502 -7.39 -29.61 5.67
N HIS A 503 -7.60 -30.67 6.46
CA HIS A 503 -8.19 -31.94 6.02
C HIS A 503 -9.58 -32.20 6.65
N GLN A 504 -10.51 -31.26 6.49
CA GLN A 504 -11.95 -31.53 6.61
C GLN A 504 -12.71 -31.03 5.38
#